data_AF-A0A0G3DFV0-F1
#
_entry.id   AF-A0A0G3DFV0-F1
#
_cell.length_a   1.000
_cell.length_b   1.000
_cell.length_c   1.000
_cell.angle_alpha   90.00
_cell.angle_beta   90.00
_cell.angle_gamma   90.00
#
_symmetry.space_group_name_H-M   'P 1'
#
loop_
_entity.id
_entity.type
_entity.pdbx_description
1 polymer ?
#
loop_
_entity_poly.entity_id
_entity_poly.type
_entity_poly.pdbx_seq_one_letter_code
_entity_poly.pdbx_strand_id
1 'polypeptide(L)'
;LEVDPGKVWKGPWRWYHENMLDCCVPINVIEKSGITFDQFSCLAVCNTLNVRSVRADASASEDEFRQLVKRVSKGSEEVIVASYSRKGLDQTGDGHFSPIAGYHPGRDLV
;
A
#
# COMPACT_ATOMS: atom_id res chain seq x y z
N LEU A 1 -5.95 -1.88 12.12
CA LEU A 1 -5.23 -0.59 11.98
C LEU A 1 -6.00 0.59 12.58
N GLU A 2 -7.31 0.73 12.33
CA GLU A 2 -8.22 1.65 13.08
C GLU A 2 -7.68 3.08 13.30
N VAL A 3 -6.95 3.60 12.31
CA VAL A 3 -6.30 4.90 12.41
C VAL A 3 -7.33 6.01 12.26
N ASP A 4 -7.29 6.98 13.17
CA ASP A 4 -8.15 8.16 13.15
C ASP A 4 -7.60 9.19 12.14
N PRO A 5 -8.35 9.57 11.09
CA PRO A 5 -7.90 10.57 10.13
C PRO A 5 -7.83 11.99 10.73
N GLY A 6 -8.33 12.21 11.96
CA GLY A 6 -8.36 13.52 12.61
C GLY A 6 -9.31 14.53 11.94
N LYS A 7 -10.00 14.11 10.87
CA LYS A 7 -10.91 14.91 10.04
C LYS A 7 -12.27 14.21 9.98
N VAL A 8 -13.35 15.01 9.98
CA VAL A 8 -14.71 14.51 9.75
C VAL A 8 -14.89 14.19 8.27
N TRP A 9 -15.42 13.01 7.97
CA TRP A 9 -15.80 12.61 6.63
C TRP A 9 -17.28 12.94 6.34
N LYS A 10 -18.21 12.48 7.19
CA LYS A 10 -19.65 12.68 7.01
C LYS A 10 -20.39 12.70 8.34
N GLY A 11 -21.08 13.80 8.65
CA GLY A 11 -21.80 13.92 9.93
C GLY A 11 -20.84 13.76 11.12
N PRO A 12 -21.09 12.86 12.09
CA PRO A 12 -20.14 12.59 13.18
C PRO A 12 -19.02 11.60 12.80
N TRP A 13 -19.04 11.04 11.59
CA TRP A 13 -18.15 9.94 11.21
C TRP A 13 -16.78 10.44 10.74
N ARG A 14 -15.71 9.82 11.27
CA ARG A 14 -14.32 10.05 10.88
C ARG A 14 -13.79 8.78 10.20
N TRP A 15 -13.70 8.84 8.88
CA TRP A 15 -13.21 7.77 8.03
C TRP A 15 -12.25 8.35 7.01
N TYR A 16 -11.27 7.56 6.59
CA TYR A 16 -10.38 7.97 5.51
C TYR A 16 -11.16 8.14 4.21
N HIS A 17 -10.84 9.23 3.52
CA HIS A 17 -11.27 9.50 2.16
C HIS A 17 -10.02 9.92 1.36
N GLU A 18 -9.99 9.61 0.07
CA GLU A 18 -8.81 9.84 -0.79
C GLU A 18 -8.34 11.30 -0.80
N ASN A 19 -9.27 12.26 -0.72
CA ASN A 19 -8.98 13.69 -0.64
C ASN A 19 -8.33 14.14 0.69
N MET A 20 -8.19 13.26 1.68
CA MET A 20 -7.52 13.56 2.95
C MET A 20 -6.01 13.24 2.91
N LEU A 21 -5.53 12.60 1.83
CA LEU A 21 -4.15 12.11 1.69
C LEU A 21 -3.27 13.12 0.93
N ASP A 22 -3.07 14.30 1.51
CA ASP A 22 -2.48 15.48 0.85
C ASP A 22 -1.18 16.01 1.47
N CYS A 23 -0.65 15.34 2.50
CA CYS A 23 0.48 15.84 3.31
C CYS A 23 1.85 15.86 2.59
N CYS A 24 2.08 14.98 1.60
CA CYS A 24 3.38 14.80 0.93
C CYS A 24 3.34 15.20 -0.55
N VAL A 25 2.17 15.09 -1.17
CA VAL A 25 1.94 15.42 -2.59
C VAL A 25 0.57 16.09 -2.68
N PRO A 26 0.44 17.26 -3.33
CA PRO A 26 -0.85 17.89 -3.54
C PRO A 26 -1.81 16.98 -4.33
N ILE A 27 -3.09 16.92 -3.92
CA ILE A 27 -4.12 16.06 -4.56
C ILE A 27 -4.23 16.30 -6.07
N ASN A 28 -4.16 17.56 -6.52
CA ASN A 28 -4.23 17.92 -7.94
C ASN A 28 -3.07 17.37 -8.79
N VAL A 29 -1.95 17.02 -8.16
CA VAL A 29 -0.81 16.33 -8.81
C VAL A 29 -1.06 14.82 -8.81
N ILE A 30 -1.52 14.26 -7.69
CA ILE A 30 -1.84 12.83 -7.56
C ILE A 30 -2.88 12.40 -8.61
N GLU A 31 -3.95 13.18 -8.79
CA GLU A 31 -5.01 12.89 -9.76
C GLU A 31 -4.51 12.78 -11.21
N LYS A 32 -3.45 13.53 -11.55
CA LYS A 32 -2.93 13.60 -12.92
C LYS A 32 -1.81 12.60 -13.19
N SER A 33 -0.99 12.31 -12.19
CA SER A 33 0.29 11.63 -12.38
C SER A 33 0.52 10.47 -11.43
N GLY A 34 -0.42 10.21 -10.51
CA GLY A 34 -0.26 9.23 -9.45
C GLY A 34 0.84 9.64 -8.47
N ILE A 35 1.42 8.63 -7.81
CA ILE A 35 2.47 8.77 -6.80
C ILE A 35 3.55 7.73 -6.99
N THR A 36 4.76 8.05 -6.57
CA THR A 36 5.88 7.11 -6.50
C THR A 36 5.83 6.26 -5.23
N PHE A 37 6.66 5.21 -5.17
CA PHE A 37 6.78 4.35 -4.00
C PHE A 37 7.20 5.11 -2.72
N ASP A 38 8.10 6.10 -2.85
CA ASP A 38 8.52 6.92 -1.72
C ASP A 38 7.42 7.87 -1.26
N GLN A 39 6.67 8.44 -2.22
CA GLN A 39 5.51 9.28 -1.90
C GLN A 39 4.40 8.48 -1.21
N PHE A 40 4.14 7.25 -1.64
CA PHE A 40 3.23 6.33 -0.95
C PHE A 40 3.67 6.08 0.50
N SER A 41 4.97 5.78 0.70
CA SER A 41 5.54 5.58 2.04
C SER A 41 5.41 6.85 2.90
N CYS A 42 5.67 8.03 2.34
CA CYS A 42 5.51 9.31 3.01
C CYS A 42 4.06 9.56 3.44
N LEU A 43 3.10 9.32 2.54
CA LEU A 43 1.66 9.46 2.83
C LEU A 43 1.21 8.55 3.98
N ALA A 44 1.71 7.32 4.03
CA ALA A 44 1.40 6.40 5.13
C ALA A 44 2.00 6.88 6.46
N VAL A 45 3.27 7.29 6.48
CA VAL A 45 3.93 7.83 7.69
C VAL A 45 3.25 9.09 8.20
N CYS A 46 2.91 10.04 7.32
CA CYS A 46 2.26 11.28 7.73
C CYS A 46 0.86 11.06 8.30
N ASN A 47 0.22 9.93 7.94
CA ASN A 47 -1.04 9.47 8.48
C ASN A 47 -0.82 8.50 9.66
N THR A 48 0.27 8.68 10.41
CA THR A 48 0.56 8.02 11.69
C THR A 48 0.78 6.50 11.65
N LEU A 49 1.00 5.93 10.47
CA LEU A 49 1.35 4.52 10.34
C LEU A 49 2.85 4.31 10.60
N ASN A 50 3.18 3.17 11.21
CA ASN A 50 4.55 2.64 11.18
C ASN A 50 4.76 1.94 9.84
N VAL A 51 5.75 2.37 9.07
CA VAL A 51 5.97 1.91 7.69
C VAL A 51 7.34 1.25 7.57
N ARG A 52 7.34 0.02 7.04
CA ARG A 52 8.54 -0.66 6.55
C ARG A 52 8.49 -0.73 5.03
N SER A 53 9.36 0.03 4.36
CA SER A 53 9.47 0.02 2.91
C SER A 53 10.55 -0.96 2.45
N VAL A 54 10.22 -1.83 1.50
CA VAL A 54 11.17 -2.78 0.89
C VAL A 54 11.16 -2.57 -0.62
N ARG A 55 12.32 -2.31 -1.20
CA ARG A 55 12.48 -2.18 -2.65
C ARG A 55 12.94 -3.51 -3.23
N ALA A 56 12.46 -3.83 -4.43
CA ALA A 56 12.92 -4.99 -5.20
C ALA A 56 14.26 -4.66 -5.89
N ASP A 57 15.31 -4.50 -5.09
CA ASP A 57 16.69 -4.32 -5.56
C ASP A 57 17.51 -5.61 -5.38
N ALA A 58 18.83 -5.54 -5.62
CA ALA A 58 19.71 -6.71 -5.55
C ALA A 58 19.80 -7.37 -4.16
N SER A 59 19.36 -6.69 -3.10
CA SER A 59 19.31 -7.23 -1.74
C SER A 59 17.98 -7.89 -1.39
N ALA A 60 16.96 -7.73 -2.24
CA ALA A 60 15.63 -8.25 -1.99
C ALA A 60 15.56 -9.77 -2.23
N SER A 61 14.88 -10.48 -1.32
CA SER A 61 14.65 -11.91 -1.43
C SER A 61 13.16 -12.21 -1.64
N GLU A 62 12.86 -12.95 -2.71
CA GLU A 62 11.50 -13.43 -2.99
C GLU A 62 11.00 -14.36 -1.88
N ASP A 63 11.89 -15.17 -1.29
CA ASP A 63 11.52 -16.05 -0.18
C ASP A 63 11.17 -15.26 1.08
N GLU A 64 11.92 -14.19 1.39
CA GLU A 64 11.58 -13.31 2.51
C GLU A 64 10.23 -12.62 2.29
N PHE A 65 9.96 -12.17 1.06
CA PHE A 65 8.66 -11.61 0.69
C PHE A 65 7.54 -12.63 0.87
N ARG A 66 7.72 -13.87 0.38
CA ARG A 66 6.74 -14.96 0.53
C ARG A 66 6.47 -15.29 2.01
N GLN A 67 7.50 -15.33 2.85
CA GLN A 67 7.32 -15.54 4.30
C GLN A 67 6.59 -14.36 4.95
N LEU A 68 6.89 -13.13 4.55
CA LEU A 68 6.21 -11.94 5.03
C LEU A 68 4.72 -11.99 4.69
N VAL A 69 4.35 -12.29 3.44
CA VAL A 69 2.94 -12.40 3.03
C VAL A 69 2.21 -13.50 3.79
N LYS A 70 2.81 -14.69 3.92
CA LYS A 70 2.23 -15.81 4.69
C LYS A 70 1.94 -15.43 6.15
N ARG A 71 2.82 -14.64 6.77
CA ARG A 71 2.68 -14.18 8.15
C ARG A 71 1.58 -13.12 8.26
N VAL A 72 1.63 -12.06 7.43
CA VAL A 72 0.70 -10.93 7.52
C VAL A 72 -0.72 -11.34 7.13
N SER A 73 -0.89 -12.21 6.12
CA SER A 73 -2.20 -12.69 5.67
C SER A 73 -2.98 -13.52 6.71
N LYS A 74 -2.35 -13.87 7.84
CA LYS A 74 -2.99 -14.61 8.96
C LYS A 74 -3.44 -13.70 10.10
N GLY A 75 -3.12 -12.40 10.05
CA GLY A 75 -3.41 -11.44 11.11
C GLY A 75 -4.17 -10.22 10.62
N SER A 76 -4.51 -9.33 11.55
CA SER A 76 -5.25 -8.07 11.31
C SER A 76 -4.46 -6.80 11.64
N GLU A 77 -3.26 -6.95 12.20
CA GLU A 77 -2.47 -5.85 12.75
C GLU A 77 -1.59 -5.17 11.71
N GLU A 78 -1.26 -5.87 10.63
CA GLU A 78 -0.37 -5.39 9.57
C GLU A 78 -1.05 -5.57 8.21
N VAL A 79 -0.67 -4.73 7.25
CA VAL A 79 -1.11 -4.85 5.86
C VAL A 79 0.10 -4.75 4.95
N ILE A 80 0.06 -5.46 3.82
CA ILE A 80 1.08 -5.33 2.77
C ILE A 80 0.42 -4.65 1.58
N VAL A 81 1.09 -3.64 1.04
CA VAL A 81 0.72 -3.01 -0.23
C VAL A 81 1.87 -3.20 -1.21
N ALA A 82 1.56 -3.76 -2.38
CA ALA A 82 2.53 -3.95 -3.44
C ALA A 82 2.50 -2.76 -4.41
N SER A 83 3.68 -2.30 -4.81
CA SER A 83 3.89 -1.40 -5.96
C SER A 83 4.50 -2.23 -7.08
N TYR A 84 3.81 -2.37 -8.20
CA TYR A 84 4.24 -3.26 -9.28
C TYR A 84 3.91 -2.71 -10.66
N SER A 85 4.62 -3.18 -11.69
CA SER A 85 4.25 -2.94 -13.08
C SER A 85 3.23 -3.98 -13.51
N ARG A 86 2.06 -3.52 -13.97
CA ARG A 86 1.02 -4.39 -14.54
C ARG A 86 1.50 -5.21 -15.73
N LYS A 87 2.48 -4.71 -16.49
CA LYS A 87 3.06 -5.41 -17.64
C LYS A 87 3.73 -6.73 -17.23
N GLY A 88 4.37 -6.77 -16.07
CA GLY A 88 5.00 -7.99 -15.55
C GLY A 88 4.01 -9.08 -15.16
N LEU A 89 2.70 -8.76 -15.11
CA LEU A 89 1.61 -9.68 -14.78
C LEU A 89 0.63 -9.84 -15.94
N ASP A 90 1.03 -9.48 -17.17
CA ASP A 90 0.19 -9.54 -18.37
C ASP A 90 -1.13 -8.75 -18.26
N GLN A 91 -1.12 -7.65 -17.50
CA GLN A 91 -2.27 -6.77 -17.30
C GLN A 91 -2.16 -5.48 -18.14
N THR A 92 -3.30 -4.88 -18.47
CA THR A 92 -3.35 -3.60 -19.18
C THR A 92 -2.90 -2.43 -18.30
N GLY A 93 -2.01 -1.60 -18.84
CA GLY A 93 -1.45 -0.42 -18.17
C GLY A 93 -0.04 -0.67 -17.65
N ASP A 94 0.41 0.16 -16.71
CA ASP A 94 1.72 0.03 -16.07
C ASP A 94 1.59 0.22 -14.55
N GLY A 95 2.54 0.88 -13.89
CA GLY A 95 2.64 1.10 -12.45
C GLY A 95 1.31 1.15 -11.68
N HIS A 96 1.22 0.32 -10.65
CA HIS A 96 0.01 0.16 -9.85
C HIS A 96 0.35 -0.13 -8.38
N PHE A 97 -0.57 0.28 -7.49
CA PHE A 97 -0.54 -0.05 -6.07
C PHE A 97 -1.79 -0.84 -5.72
N SER A 98 -1.65 -1.91 -4.93
CA SER A 98 -2.80 -2.62 -4.36
C SER A 98 -2.42 -3.38 -3.08
N PRO A 99 -3.35 -3.49 -2.11
CA PRO A 99 -3.13 -4.33 -0.95
C PRO A 99 -3.09 -5.81 -1.35
N ILE A 100 -2.26 -6.59 -0.66
CA ILE A 100 -2.28 -8.06 -0.74
C ILE A 100 -3.19 -8.57 0.37
N ALA A 101 -4.26 -9.25 0.00
CA ALA A 101 -5.31 -9.69 0.92
C ALA A 101 -5.12 -11.12 1.43
N GLY A 102 -4.30 -11.94 0.76
CA GLY A 102 -4.13 -13.33 1.13
C GLY A 102 -3.00 -14.02 0.39
N TYR A 103 -2.78 -15.28 0.73
CA TYR A 103 -1.81 -16.13 0.06
C TYR A 103 -2.29 -17.58 0.01
N HIS A 104 -2.21 -18.20 -1.16
CA HIS A 104 -2.62 -19.56 -1.42
C HIS A 104 -1.40 -20.51 -1.47
N PRO A 105 -1.06 -21.25 -0.40
CA PRO A 105 0.16 -22.05 -0.34
C PRO A 105 0.23 -23.20 -1.34
N GLY A 106 -0.90 -23.81 -1.71
CA GLY A 106 -0.91 -24.92 -2.67
C GLY A 106 -0.69 -24.52 -4.12
N ARG A 107 -0.73 -23.22 -4.43
CA ARG A 107 -0.59 -22.67 -5.79
C ARG A 107 0.50 -21.60 -5.87
N ASP A 108 1.08 -21.21 -4.73
CA ASP A 108 2.02 -20.12 -4.58
C ASP A 108 1.53 -18.79 -5.20
N LEU A 109 0.31 -18.39 -4.84
CA LEU A 109 -0.32 -17.17 -5.37
C LEU A 109 -0.65 -16.18 -4.25
N VAL A 110 -0.50 -14.91 -4.57
CA VAL A 110 -1.13 -13.78 -3.86
C VAL A 110 -2.32 -13.26 -4.65
#